data_AF-A0A8B6CA87-F1
#
_entry.id   AF-A0A8B6CA87-F1
#
_cell.length_a   1.000
_cell.length_b   1.000
_cell.length_c   1.000
_cell.angle_alpha   90.00
_cell.angle_beta   90.00
_cell.angle_gamma   90.00
#
_symmetry.space_group_name_H-M   'P 1'
#
loop_
_entity.id
_entity.type
_entity.pdbx_description
1 polymer ?
#
loop_
_entity_poly.entity_id
_entity_poly.type
_entity_poly.pdbx_seq_one_letter_code
_entity_poly.pdbx_strand_id
1 'polypeptide(L)'
;MLKYAYKYLISGATVEFKAGYVGCLRGLRVNGVLVDLRGLISRGQVSYGVTEGCIGKCSSNPCFNGGTCIEGYSGYTCDCSYTPWRGWMCGREVGVNLQKHFMIRYEFDKSQGLSTTDFKDVKVGFTTKTKQGILMQIQSPNGEYISLELNNAGGVKFVVNVGEAQRFEMNTKNDGIDYTNNQQHVAHLWRTGENSEFLNLQVDDYQIAFDKLGDIGDQILDDPKYLFIGNNDTSNAERGFEGCIYRMSIDNIFPLKRAFQDPRPSYMWLYPNNTIREDMCGFEEVTVIPDPIEIRPGSGGTLVNITYPYVEDTSARDKAITGGVLAVVFLIIIVCIIIAVMYFREKGDYSTKEATGQDFVDNPDAALVINSTGVPDIGKRQEWFM
;
A
#
# COMPACT_ATOMS: atom_id res chain seq x y z
N MET A 1 -27.76 38.61 5.19
CA MET A 1 -27.58 38.20 6.60
C MET A 1 -28.06 36.76 6.75
N LEU A 2 -27.22 35.77 6.45
CA LEU A 2 -27.54 34.34 6.56
C LEU A 2 -26.88 33.81 7.85
N LYS A 3 -27.63 33.80 8.95
CA LYS A 3 -27.26 33.15 10.21
C LYS A 3 -27.85 31.74 10.23
N TYR A 4 -27.17 30.78 9.62
CA TYR A 4 -27.28 29.38 10.05
C TYR A 4 -25.96 29.02 10.71
N ALA A 5 -25.88 29.32 12.01
CA ALA A 5 -24.78 28.91 12.86
C ALA A 5 -24.97 27.43 13.19
N TYR A 6 -24.26 26.56 12.47
CA TYR A 6 -24.03 25.21 12.97
C TYR A 6 -23.16 25.35 14.24
N LYS A 7 -23.77 25.11 15.40
CA LYS A 7 -23.15 25.31 16.73
C LYS A 7 -22.05 24.28 17.05
N TYR A 8 -21.82 23.32 16.16
CA TYR A 8 -20.88 22.22 16.32
C TYR A 8 -20.12 22.00 15.01
N LEU A 9 -18.80 21.89 15.10
CA LEU A 9 -17.98 21.36 14.01
C LEU A 9 -18.16 19.84 14.00
N ILE A 10 -18.84 19.31 12.99
CA ILE A 10 -18.96 17.86 12.78
C ILE A 10 -17.83 17.47 11.83
N SER A 11 -16.82 16.77 12.34
CA SER A 11 -15.73 16.22 11.55
C SER A 11 -15.93 14.72 11.41
N GLY A 12 -15.92 14.22 10.18
CA GLY A 12 -15.98 12.79 9.92
C GLY A 12 -17.33 12.13 10.20
N ALA A 13 -18.47 12.80 9.97
CA ALA A 13 -19.77 12.14 9.89
C ALA A 13 -20.78 12.99 9.11
N THR A 14 -21.81 12.36 8.52
CA THR A 14 -23.00 13.09 8.07
C THR A 14 -23.78 13.62 9.27
N VAL A 15 -24.51 14.73 9.11
CA VAL A 15 -25.43 15.28 10.13
C VAL A 15 -26.51 14.28 10.58
N GLU A 16 -26.77 13.25 9.77
CA GLU A 16 -27.69 12.16 10.09
C GLU A 16 -27.03 11.01 10.86
N PHE A 17 -25.72 11.08 11.14
CA PHE A 17 -24.92 10.06 11.82
C PHE A 17 -24.94 8.67 11.18
N LYS A 18 -25.36 8.56 9.90
CA LYS A 18 -25.50 7.28 9.18
C LYS A 18 -24.20 6.76 8.58
N ALA A 19 -23.24 7.65 8.30
CA ALA A 19 -21.91 7.29 7.80
C ALA A 19 -20.86 8.17 8.48
N GLY A 20 -20.10 7.57 9.40
CA GLY A 20 -18.93 8.19 10.02
C GLY A 20 -17.68 7.93 9.17
N TYR A 21 -16.66 8.77 9.35
CA TYR A 21 -15.32 8.58 8.83
C TYR A 21 -14.66 7.43 9.57
N VAL A 22 -14.07 6.50 8.82
CA VAL A 22 -13.23 5.43 9.36
C VAL A 22 -11.85 5.60 8.76
N GLY A 23 -10.84 5.73 9.61
CA GLY A 23 -9.47 5.96 9.20
C GLY A 23 -8.69 6.74 10.24
N CYS A 24 -7.53 7.23 9.85
CA CYS A 24 -6.62 7.92 10.74
C CYS A 24 -6.68 9.43 10.59
N LEU A 25 -6.86 10.14 11.70
CA LEU A 25 -6.74 11.60 11.77
C LEU A 25 -5.46 11.99 12.49
N ARG A 26 -4.72 12.94 11.91
CA ARG A 26 -3.55 13.56 12.55
C ARG A 26 -3.54 15.06 12.28
N GLY A 27 -2.95 15.82 13.20
CA GLY A 27 -2.73 17.26 12.99
C GLY A 27 -4.00 18.10 12.93
N LEU A 28 -5.10 17.66 13.56
CA LEU A 28 -6.35 18.41 13.58
C LEU A 28 -6.13 19.78 14.24
N ARG A 29 -6.42 20.86 13.50
CA ARG A 29 -6.41 22.23 14.02
C ARG A 29 -7.80 22.83 13.94
N VAL A 30 -8.25 23.45 15.02
CA VAL A 30 -9.52 24.19 15.06
C VAL A 30 -9.21 25.62 15.49
N ASN A 31 -9.58 26.60 14.67
CA ASN A 31 -9.24 28.02 14.87
C ASN A 31 -7.74 28.28 15.08
N GLY A 32 -6.88 27.55 14.37
CA GLY A 32 -5.42 27.67 14.47
C GLY A 32 -4.79 26.91 15.65
N VAL A 33 -5.58 26.40 16.58
CA VAL A 33 -5.09 25.63 17.74
C VAL A 33 -5.06 24.14 17.42
N LEU A 34 -3.92 23.49 17.70
CA LEU A 34 -3.77 22.04 17.55
C LEU A 34 -4.58 21.31 18.63
N VAL A 35 -5.46 20.40 18.21
CA VAL A 35 -6.26 19.57 19.11
C VAL A 35 -5.46 18.33 19.50
N ASP A 36 -5.29 18.12 20.80
CA ASP A 36 -4.64 16.93 21.37
C ASP A 36 -5.56 15.70 21.29
N LEU A 37 -5.70 15.13 20.10
CA LEU A 37 -6.50 13.94 19.83
C LEU A 37 -6.04 12.73 20.65
N ARG A 38 -4.72 12.55 20.82
CA ARG A 38 -4.14 11.45 21.58
C ARG A 38 -4.54 11.53 23.05
N GLY A 39 -4.37 12.70 23.66
CA GLY A 39 -4.74 12.87 25.06
C GLY A 39 -6.24 12.78 25.31
N LEU A 40 -7.12 13.08 24.34
CA LEU A 40 -8.56 12.82 24.48
C LEU A 40 -8.84 11.31 24.71
N ILE A 41 -8.10 10.43 24.04
CA ILE A 41 -8.20 8.98 24.20
C ILE A 41 -7.58 8.57 25.54
N SER A 42 -6.35 9.01 25.84
CA SER A 42 -5.65 8.64 27.08
C SER A 42 -6.38 9.10 28.35
N ARG A 43 -7.13 10.20 28.29
CA ARG A 43 -7.97 10.72 29.39
C ARG A 43 -9.36 10.08 29.46
N GLY A 44 -9.69 9.13 28.57
CA GLY A 44 -11.00 8.48 28.51
C GLY A 44 -12.14 9.41 28.10
N GLN A 45 -11.83 10.55 27.47
CA GLN A 45 -12.83 11.55 27.04
C GLN A 45 -13.49 11.13 25.71
N VAL A 46 -12.86 10.25 24.94
CA VAL A 46 -13.42 9.61 23.74
C VAL A 46 -13.08 8.13 23.83
N SER A 47 -14.10 7.26 23.72
CA SER A 47 -13.93 5.83 23.99
C SER A 47 -14.44 4.90 22.90
N TYR A 48 -15.37 5.36 22.04
CA TYR A 48 -16.00 4.50 21.05
C TYR A 48 -15.34 4.60 19.67
N GLY A 49 -14.82 3.47 19.17
CA GLY A 49 -14.26 3.35 17.81
C GLY A 49 -13.00 4.19 17.55
N VAL A 50 -12.31 4.63 18.61
CA VAL A 50 -11.10 5.46 18.51
C VAL A 50 -10.01 4.85 19.38
N THR A 51 -8.90 4.50 18.74
CA THR A 51 -7.69 3.99 19.42
C THR A 51 -6.50 4.90 19.14
N GLU A 52 -5.52 4.86 20.03
CA GLU A 52 -4.28 5.58 19.81
C GLU A 52 -3.46 4.95 18.68
N GLY A 53 -2.89 5.79 17.82
CA GLY A 53 -2.05 5.37 16.70
C GLY A 53 -2.82 5.21 15.39
N CYS A 54 -2.07 4.91 14.34
CA CYS A 54 -2.59 4.60 13.01
C CYS A 54 -1.90 3.33 12.54
N ILE A 55 -2.36 2.19 13.07
CA ILE A 55 -1.81 0.87 12.74
C ILE A 55 -2.85 0.17 11.87
N GLY A 56 -2.47 -0.12 10.63
CA GLY A 56 -3.29 -0.89 9.70
C GLY A 56 -3.47 -2.33 10.20
N LYS A 57 -4.60 -2.94 9.87
CA LYS A 57 -4.92 -4.32 10.26
C LYS A 57 -3.99 -5.34 9.59
N CYS A 58 -3.37 -5.00 8.46
CA CYS A 58 -2.36 -5.87 7.84
C CYS A 58 -1.04 -5.92 8.61
N SER A 59 -0.77 -5.00 9.54
CA SER A 59 0.47 -4.99 10.33
C SER A 59 0.65 -6.23 11.21
N SER A 60 -0.43 -6.95 11.54
CA SER A 60 -0.37 -8.20 12.30
C SER A 60 -0.18 -9.45 11.43
N ASN A 61 0.00 -9.28 10.11
CA ASN A 61 0.05 -10.37 9.12
C ASN A 61 -1.10 -11.39 9.28
N PRO A 62 -2.37 -10.94 9.17
CA PRO A 62 -3.51 -11.78 9.47
C PRO A 62 -3.80 -12.87 8.41
N CYS A 63 -3.18 -12.80 7.23
CA CYS A 63 -3.38 -13.76 6.15
C CYS A 63 -2.39 -14.93 6.28
N PHE A 64 -2.92 -16.15 6.33
CA PHE A 64 -2.14 -17.38 6.42
C PHE A 64 -1.57 -17.81 5.08
N ASN A 65 -0.63 -18.77 5.12
CA ASN A 65 -0.17 -19.55 3.98
C ASN A 65 0.27 -18.72 2.76
N GLY A 66 0.92 -17.58 3.00
CA GLY A 66 1.42 -16.70 1.95
C GLY A 66 0.35 -15.85 1.24
N GLY A 67 -0.86 -15.76 1.80
CA GLY A 67 -1.90 -14.88 1.29
C GLY A 67 -1.52 -13.40 1.40
N THR A 68 -1.90 -12.61 0.39
CA THR A 68 -1.61 -11.17 0.37
C THR A 68 -2.63 -10.42 1.20
N CYS A 69 -2.19 -9.73 2.25
CA CYS A 69 -3.07 -8.86 3.02
C CYS A 69 -3.32 -7.53 2.30
N ILE A 70 -4.59 -7.22 2.08
CA ILE A 70 -5.05 -5.98 1.46
C ILE A 70 -5.70 -5.14 2.57
N GLU A 71 -5.05 -4.02 2.88
CA GLU A 71 -5.53 -3.08 3.90
C GLU A 71 -6.79 -2.36 3.42
N GLY A 72 -7.80 -2.30 4.28
CA GLY A 72 -9.01 -1.50 4.09
C GLY A 72 -9.12 -0.41 5.16
N TYR A 73 -10.09 0.49 5.00
CA TYR A 73 -10.29 1.57 5.97
C TYR A 73 -10.78 1.09 7.34
N SER A 74 -11.60 0.05 7.37
CA SER A 74 -12.24 -0.50 8.57
C SER A 74 -11.87 -1.96 8.86
N GLY A 75 -10.89 -2.51 8.15
CA GLY A 75 -10.61 -3.95 8.15
C GLY A 75 -9.53 -4.31 7.13
N TYR A 76 -9.42 -5.60 6.83
CA TYR A 76 -8.53 -6.12 5.81
C TYR A 76 -9.25 -7.22 5.03
N THR A 77 -8.72 -7.56 3.86
CA THR A 77 -9.07 -8.78 3.13
C THR A 77 -7.80 -9.56 2.80
N CYS A 78 -7.91 -10.87 2.68
CA CYS A 78 -6.81 -11.71 2.24
C CYS A 78 -7.05 -12.19 0.82
N ASP A 79 -6.12 -11.86 -0.08
CA ASP A 79 -6.08 -12.44 -1.42
C ASP A 79 -5.33 -13.77 -1.39
N CYS A 80 -6.09 -14.85 -1.51
CA CYS A 80 -5.58 -16.21 -1.57
C CYS A 80 -5.35 -16.68 -3.02
N SER A 81 -5.52 -15.84 -4.04
CA SER A 81 -5.53 -16.27 -5.45
C SER A 81 -4.24 -16.96 -5.88
N TYR A 82 -3.11 -16.52 -5.33
CA TYR A 82 -1.78 -17.04 -5.60
C TYR A 82 -1.32 -18.12 -4.61
N THR A 83 -2.25 -18.81 -3.95
CA THR A 83 -1.96 -19.89 -3.02
C THR A 83 -2.91 -21.08 -3.25
N PRO A 84 -2.55 -22.32 -2.87
CA PRO A 84 -3.47 -23.47 -2.95
C PRO A 84 -4.58 -23.45 -1.87
N TRP A 85 -4.63 -22.45 -0.99
CA TRP A 85 -5.62 -22.33 0.08
C TRP A 85 -6.81 -21.42 -0.28
N ARG A 86 -7.88 -21.52 0.51
CA ARG A 86 -9.09 -20.68 0.44
C ARG A 86 -9.48 -20.18 1.84
N GLY A 87 -10.67 -19.59 1.94
CA GLY A 87 -11.20 -19.03 3.19
C GLY A 87 -10.85 -17.57 3.37
N TRP A 88 -11.47 -16.92 4.36
CA TRP A 88 -11.33 -15.48 4.62
C TRP A 88 -9.89 -15.03 4.85
N MET A 89 -9.05 -15.92 5.41
CA MET A 89 -7.65 -15.63 5.74
C MET A 89 -6.68 -16.62 5.09
N CYS A 90 -7.09 -17.32 4.03
CA CYS A 90 -6.27 -18.32 3.35
C CYS A 90 -5.86 -19.51 4.26
N GLY A 91 -6.67 -19.81 5.29
CA GLY A 91 -6.46 -20.90 6.25
C GLY A 91 -7.27 -22.18 5.96
N ARG A 92 -8.16 -22.15 4.96
CA ARG A 92 -8.95 -23.32 4.57
C ARG A 92 -8.20 -24.16 3.55
N GLU A 93 -8.08 -25.44 3.84
CA GLU A 93 -7.50 -26.41 2.92
C GLU A 93 -8.42 -26.68 1.73
N VAL A 94 -7.78 -26.95 0.60
CA VAL A 94 -8.47 -27.34 -0.64
C VAL A 94 -7.94 -28.68 -1.05
N GLY A 95 -8.80 -29.70 -0.92
CA GLY A 95 -8.49 -31.07 -1.25
C GLY A 95 -9.67 -31.81 -1.85
N VAL A 96 -9.46 -33.10 -2.07
CA VAL A 96 -10.43 -33.98 -2.70
C VAL A 96 -10.18 -35.44 -2.30
N ASN A 97 -11.24 -36.13 -1.88
CA ASN A 97 -11.22 -37.59 -1.70
C ASN A 97 -11.48 -38.27 -3.04
N LEU A 98 -10.59 -39.18 -3.43
CA LEU A 98 -10.61 -39.89 -4.70
C LEU A 98 -10.65 -41.41 -4.49
N GLN A 99 -11.36 -42.09 -5.38
CA GLN A 99 -11.26 -43.53 -5.59
C GLN A 99 -10.42 -43.80 -6.83
N LYS A 100 -9.93 -45.03 -7.00
CA LYS A 100 -9.04 -45.38 -8.12
C LYS A 100 -9.53 -44.98 -9.51
N HIS A 101 -10.84 -45.03 -9.77
CA HIS A 101 -11.39 -44.67 -11.07
C HIS A 101 -11.77 -43.18 -11.20
N PHE A 102 -11.51 -42.37 -10.18
CA PHE A 102 -11.80 -40.93 -10.20
C PHE A 102 -10.65 -40.18 -10.89
N MET A 103 -11.02 -39.21 -11.72
CA MET A 103 -10.09 -38.39 -12.48
C MET A 103 -10.52 -36.92 -12.39
N ILE A 104 -9.55 -36.05 -12.13
CA ILE A 104 -9.68 -34.62 -12.43
C ILE A 104 -8.71 -34.31 -13.57
N ARG A 105 -9.22 -33.70 -14.63
CA ARG A 105 -8.45 -33.29 -15.80
C ARG A 105 -8.49 -31.77 -15.94
N TYR A 106 -7.31 -31.18 -16.04
CA TYR A 106 -7.08 -29.80 -16.44
C TYR A 106 -6.58 -29.81 -17.89
N GLU A 107 -7.20 -29.07 -18.80
CA GLU A 107 -6.70 -28.90 -20.18
C GLU A 107 -5.93 -27.59 -20.29
N PHE A 108 -4.68 -27.68 -20.73
CA PHE A 108 -3.84 -26.53 -21.01
C PHE A 108 -4.28 -25.86 -22.29
N ASP A 109 -4.32 -24.53 -22.27
CA ASP A 109 -4.55 -23.71 -23.47
C ASP A 109 -3.51 -22.59 -23.52
N LYS A 110 -3.10 -22.20 -24.73
CA LYS A 110 -2.16 -21.12 -25.00
C LYS A 110 -2.63 -19.79 -24.40
N SER A 111 -3.94 -19.59 -24.30
CA SER A 111 -4.55 -18.41 -23.67
C SER A 111 -4.31 -18.32 -22.15
N GLN A 112 -3.96 -19.44 -21.50
CA GLN A 112 -3.74 -19.51 -20.06
C GLN A 112 -2.30 -19.17 -19.67
N GLY A 113 -1.38 -19.03 -20.64
CA GLY A 113 0.01 -18.63 -20.40
C GLY A 113 0.89 -19.71 -19.74
N LEU A 114 0.49 -20.98 -19.81
CA LEU A 114 1.13 -22.09 -19.11
C LEU A 114 1.85 -23.01 -20.10
N SER A 115 3.18 -22.98 -20.10
CA SER A 115 4.01 -24.00 -20.75
C SER A 115 4.35 -25.05 -19.70
N THR A 116 3.61 -26.16 -19.66
CA THR A 116 3.66 -27.10 -18.52
C THR A 116 4.81 -28.09 -18.55
N THR A 117 5.81 -27.76 -19.35
CA THR A 117 7.02 -28.53 -19.54
C THR A 117 8.24 -28.01 -18.84
N ASP A 118 8.29 -26.71 -18.61
CA ASP A 118 9.30 -26.06 -17.77
C ASP A 118 8.71 -25.76 -16.40
N PHE A 119 7.91 -26.68 -15.85
CA PHE A 119 7.50 -26.55 -14.46
C PHE A 119 8.76 -26.51 -13.60
N LYS A 120 8.78 -25.63 -12.61
CA LYS A 120 9.93 -25.43 -11.72
C LYS A 120 9.64 -25.94 -10.33
N ASP A 121 8.40 -25.84 -9.88
CA ASP A 121 7.98 -26.23 -8.54
C ASP A 121 6.63 -26.96 -8.58
N VAL A 122 6.57 -28.14 -8.00
CA VAL A 122 5.37 -28.96 -7.90
C VAL A 122 5.23 -29.45 -6.47
N LYS A 123 4.07 -29.20 -5.87
CA LYS A 123 3.73 -29.72 -4.54
C LYS A 123 2.40 -30.44 -4.61
N VAL A 124 2.35 -31.62 -4.00
CA VAL A 124 1.13 -32.43 -3.89
C VAL A 124 1.05 -32.99 -2.48
N GLY A 125 0.06 -32.54 -1.72
CA GLY A 125 -0.32 -33.15 -0.45
C GLY A 125 -1.15 -34.40 -0.70
N PHE A 126 -0.90 -35.48 0.04
CA PHE A 126 -1.67 -36.71 -0.08
C PHE A 126 -1.81 -37.46 1.26
N THR A 127 -2.89 -38.23 1.37
CA THR A 127 -3.13 -39.24 2.41
C THR A 127 -3.61 -40.51 1.73
N THR A 128 -3.02 -41.66 2.03
CA THR A 128 -3.43 -42.94 1.40
C THR A 128 -2.93 -44.15 2.19
N LYS A 129 -3.56 -45.31 1.95
CA LYS A 129 -3.08 -46.64 2.37
C LYS A 129 -2.61 -47.50 1.21
N THR A 130 -2.67 -46.98 -0.02
CA THR A 130 -2.45 -47.73 -1.25
C THR A 130 -1.04 -47.48 -1.75
N LYS A 131 -0.28 -48.54 -2.04
CA LYS A 131 1.12 -48.46 -2.55
C LYS A 131 1.24 -48.16 -4.04
N GLN A 132 0.16 -47.71 -4.67
CA GLN A 132 0.08 -47.38 -6.09
C GLN A 132 -0.96 -46.28 -6.26
N GLY A 133 -0.70 -45.33 -7.16
CA GLY A 133 -1.62 -44.24 -7.43
C GLY A 133 -0.96 -43.07 -8.12
N ILE A 134 -1.60 -42.54 -9.16
CA ILE A 134 -1.18 -41.32 -9.84
C ILE A 134 -1.57 -40.11 -8.97
N LEU A 135 -0.57 -39.40 -8.45
CA LEU A 135 -0.79 -38.12 -7.76
C LEU A 135 -1.03 -37.01 -8.79
N MET A 136 -0.17 -36.95 -9.80
CA MET A 136 -0.36 -36.11 -10.98
C MET A 136 0.29 -36.73 -12.21
N GLN A 137 -0.25 -36.45 -13.39
CA GLN A 137 0.34 -36.82 -14.66
C GLN A 137 0.10 -35.71 -15.69
N ILE A 138 1.17 -35.14 -16.23
CA ILE A 138 1.08 -34.23 -17.39
C ILE A 138 1.34 -35.06 -18.64
N GLN A 139 0.43 -34.98 -19.60
CA GLN A 139 0.46 -35.82 -20.79
C GLN A 139 0.27 -34.99 -22.06
N SER A 140 1.06 -35.32 -23.07
CA SER A 140 0.95 -34.80 -24.43
C SER A 140 -0.02 -35.64 -25.28
N PRO A 141 -0.59 -35.09 -26.37
CA PRO A 141 -1.55 -35.81 -27.22
C PRO A 141 -1.02 -37.11 -27.84
N ASN A 142 0.30 -37.22 -28.01
CA ASN A 142 1.01 -38.40 -28.51
C ASN A 142 1.14 -39.52 -27.46
N GLY A 143 0.69 -39.31 -26.22
CA GLY A 143 0.72 -40.28 -25.14
C GLY A 143 1.96 -40.23 -24.26
N GLU A 144 2.94 -39.39 -24.60
CA GLU A 144 4.10 -39.10 -23.75
C GLU A 144 3.65 -38.42 -22.46
N TYR A 145 4.31 -38.72 -21.35
CA TYR A 145 3.93 -38.15 -20.07
C TYR A 145 5.08 -38.03 -19.08
N ILE A 146 4.86 -37.12 -18.13
CA ILE A 146 5.55 -37.06 -16.85
C ILE A 146 4.55 -37.35 -15.75
N SER A 147 4.95 -38.08 -14.72
CA SER A 147 4.07 -38.50 -13.65
C SER A 147 4.77 -38.38 -12.32
N LEU A 148 4.03 -37.93 -11.31
CA LEU A 148 4.36 -38.13 -9.90
C LEU A 148 3.37 -39.17 -9.38
N GLU A 149 3.88 -40.31 -8.93
CA GLU A 149 3.05 -41.45 -8.55
C GLU A 149 3.63 -42.19 -7.35
N LEU A 150 2.77 -42.91 -6.62
CA LEU A 150 3.20 -43.78 -5.54
C LEU A 150 3.91 -45.02 -6.11
N ASN A 151 4.91 -45.51 -5.39
CA ASN A 151 5.62 -46.74 -5.74
C ASN A 151 5.25 -47.89 -4.78
N ASN A 152 5.49 -49.12 -5.24
CA ASN A 152 5.11 -50.35 -4.50
C ASN A 152 5.81 -50.50 -3.14
N ALA A 153 6.85 -49.71 -2.87
CA ALA A 153 7.56 -49.70 -1.59
C ALA A 153 6.94 -48.71 -0.57
N GLY A 154 5.88 -47.98 -0.95
CA GLY A 154 5.27 -46.93 -0.12
C GLY A 154 5.94 -45.56 -0.26
N GLY A 155 6.79 -45.39 -1.28
CA GLY A 155 7.43 -44.13 -1.64
C GLY A 155 6.68 -43.35 -2.72
N VAL A 156 7.27 -42.22 -3.09
CA VAL A 156 6.86 -41.44 -4.27
C VAL A 156 7.92 -41.59 -5.34
N LYS A 157 7.51 -41.67 -6.60
CA LYS A 157 8.42 -41.67 -7.73
C LYS A 157 7.99 -40.67 -8.79
N PHE A 158 8.99 -40.08 -9.42
CA PHE A 158 8.85 -39.31 -10.62
C PHE A 158 9.18 -40.18 -11.83
N VAL A 159 8.38 -40.09 -12.87
CA VAL A 159 8.53 -40.87 -14.10
C VAL A 159 8.43 -39.93 -15.29
N VAL A 160 9.34 -40.07 -16.25
CA VAL A 160 9.24 -39.48 -17.60
C VAL A 160 9.18 -40.62 -18.60
N ASN A 161 8.24 -40.53 -19.53
CA ASN A 161 8.08 -41.48 -20.63
C ASN A 161 7.80 -40.73 -21.92
N VAL A 162 8.79 -40.72 -22.82
CA VAL A 162 8.76 -40.01 -24.11
C VAL A 162 8.92 -40.96 -25.31
N GLY A 163 8.20 -42.09 -25.30
CA GLY A 163 8.23 -43.06 -26.41
C GLY A 163 9.27 -44.18 -26.26
N GLU A 164 9.58 -44.89 -27.36
CA GLU A 164 10.05 -46.30 -27.35
C GLU A 164 11.44 -46.59 -26.72
N ALA A 165 12.25 -45.59 -26.34
CA ALA A 165 13.58 -45.88 -25.78
C ALA A 165 14.02 -45.02 -24.58
N GLN A 166 13.25 -44.00 -24.18
CA GLN A 166 13.68 -43.04 -23.16
C GLN A 166 12.66 -42.95 -22.03
N ARG A 167 12.91 -43.75 -21.01
CA ARG A 167 12.17 -43.76 -19.76
C ARG A 167 13.12 -43.41 -18.63
N PHE A 168 12.79 -42.36 -17.90
CA PHE A 168 13.51 -41.95 -16.71
C PHE A 168 12.62 -42.19 -15.48
N GLU A 169 13.21 -42.73 -14.42
CA GLU A 169 12.51 -42.93 -13.15
C GLU A 169 13.41 -42.52 -11.99
N MET A 170 12.83 -41.80 -11.04
CA MET A 170 13.50 -41.36 -9.83
C MET A 170 12.59 -41.60 -8.64
N ASN A 171 13.08 -42.37 -7.66
CA ASN A 171 12.34 -42.67 -6.44
C ASN A 171 12.83 -41.78 -5.30
N THR A 172 11.95 -41.48 -4.36
CA THR A 172 12.32 -40.91 -3.07
C THR A 172 13.28 -41.83 -2.32
N LYS A 173 14.19 -41.23 -1.55
CA LYS A 173 15.01 -41.95 -0.56
C LYS A 173 14.16 -42.20 0.67
N ASN A 174 13.38 -43.28 0.63
CA ASN A 174 12.44 -43.60 1.71
C ASN A 174 13.13 -43.96 3.03
N ASP A 175 14.39 -44.43 3.03
CA ASP A 175 15.11 -44.83 4.25
C ASP A 175 14.30 -45.75 5.21
N GLY A 176 13.43 -46.61 4.65
CA GLY A 176 12.54 -47.49 5.41
C GLY A 176 11.19 -46.90 5.80
N ILE A 177 10.89 -45.67 5.40
CA ILE A 177 9.62 -44.97 5.62
C ILE A 177 8.60 -45.38 4.56
N ASP A 178 7.39 -45.66 5.02
CA ASP A 178 6.22 -45.92 4.20
C ASP A 178 5.26 -44.72 4.32
N TYR A 179 5.18 -43.91 3.26
CA TYR A 179 4.28 -42.75 3.18
C TYR A 179 2.83 -43.15 2.89
N THR A 180 2.53 -44.45 2.76
CA THR A 180 1.17 -44.99 2.57
C THR A 180 0.58 -45.46 3.90
N ASN A 181 0.86 -44.71 4.97
CA ASN A 181 0.50 -45.01 6.34
C ASN A 181 -0.80 -44.32 6.80
N ASN A 182 -1.57 -43.73 5.86
CA ASN A 182 -2.76 -42.92 6.12
C ASN A 182 -2.54 -41.62 6.92
N GLN A 183 -1.30 -41.15 7.01
CA GLN A 183 -0.97 -39.83 7.53
C GLN A 183 -0.85 -38.82 6.38
N GLN A 184 -0.80 -37.56 6.76
CA GLN A 184 -0.67 -36.42 5.86
C GLN A 184 0.79 -36.27 5.43
N HIS A 185 1.03 -36.33 4.12
CA HIS A 185 2.35 -36.18 3.52
C HIS A 185 2.32 -35.14 2.41
N VAL A 186 3.44 -34.48 2.15
CA VAL A 186 3.60 -33.55 1.03
C VAL A 186 4.78 -33.97 0.17
N ALA A 187 4.51 -34.38 -1.07
CA ALA A 187 5.54 -34.57 -2.08
C ALA A 187 5.88 -33.22 -2.72
N HIS A 188 7.16 -32.87 -2.72
CA HIS A 188 7.71 -31.67 -3.34
C HIS A 188 8.73 -32.07 -4.41
N LEU A 189 8.44 -31.69 -5.64
CA LEU A 189 9.29 -31.90 -6.81
C LEU A 189 9.68 -30.53 -7.34
N TRP A 190 10.98 -30.24 -7.46
CA TRP A 190 11.45 -28.99 -8.03
C TRP A 190 12.71 -29.16 -8.86
N ARG A 191 12.89 -28.25 -9.81
CA ARG A 191 14.04 -28.25 -10.72
C ARG A 191 15.03 -27.15 -10.36
N THR A 192 16.32 -27.43 -10.50
CA THR A 192 17.42 -26.48 -10.28
C THR A 192 18.43 -26.53 -11.44
N GLY A 193 19.37 -25.58 -11.46
CA GLY A 193 20.31 -25.36 -12.58
C GLY A 193 19.84 -24.25 -13.53
N GLU A 194 20.74 -23.75 -14.36
CA GLU A 194 20.43 -22.65 -15.30
C GLU A 194 19.36 -23.06 -16.32
N ASN A 195 19.33 -24.33 -16.71
CA ASN A 195 18.35 -24.89 -17.66
C ASN A 195 17.37 -25.87 -17.01
N SER A 196 17.09 -25.76 -15.70
CA SER A 196 16.18 -26.68 -14.98
C SER A 196 16.60 -28.17 -15.09
N GLU A 197 17.89 -28.45 -15.27
CA GLU A 197 18.45 -29.78 -15.61
C GLU A 197 18.56 -30.77 -14.43
N PHE A 198 18.50 -30.26 -13.21
CA PHE A 198 18.58 -31.05 -11.99
C PHE A 198 17.21 -31.21 -11.36
N LEU A 199 16.84 -32.45 -11.05
CA LEU A 199 15.58 -32.80 -10.44
C LEU A 199 15.79 -33.11 -8.96
N ASN A 200 14.92 -32.55 -8.13
CA ASN A 200 14.90 -32.77 -6.69
C ASN A 200 13.51 -33.27 -6.32
N LEU A 201 13.44 -34.38 -5.59
CA LEU A 201 12.20 -34.96 -5.09
C LEU A 201 12.33 -35.22 -3.60
N GLN A 202 11.43 -34.63 -2.82
CA GLN A 202 11.35 -34.75 -1.38
C GLN A 202 9.93 -35.10 -0.98
N VAL A 203 9.77 -35.87 0.10
CA VAL A 203 8.48 -36.02 0.79
C VAL A 203 8.69 -35.51 2.21
N ASP A 204 7.83 -34.60 2.66
CA ASP A 204 7.95 -33.88 3.93
C ASP A 204 9.36 -33.28 4.11
N ASP A 205 9.93 -33.42 5.29
CA ASP A 205 11.29 -32.95 5.62
C ASP A 205 12.34 -34.09 5.54
N TYR A 206 12.04 -35.19 4.85
CA TYR A 206 12.94 -36.34 4.69
C TYR A 206 14.03 -36.08 3.63
N GLN A 207 14.91 -37.08 3.42
CA GLN A 207 16.02 -36.94 2.49
C GLN A 207 15.57 -36.64 1.06
N ILE A 208 16.25 -35.67 0.47
CA ILE A 208 16.06 -35.28 -0.93
C ILE A 208 16.68 -36.37 -1.81
N ALA A 209 15.85 -36.95 -2.68
CA ALA A 209 16.35 -37.63 -3.86
C ALA A 209 16.76 -36.56 -4.88
N PHE A 210 17.92 -36.74 -5.50
CA PHE A 210 18.46 -35.81 -6.49
C PHE A 210 19.00 -36.61 -7.68
N ASP A 211 18.69 -36.16 -8.90
CA ASP A 211 19.27 -36.73 -10.11
C ASP A 211 19.31 -35.68 -11.24
N LYS A 212 20.20 -35.88 -12.23
CA LYS A 212 20.25 -35.06 -13.43
C LYS A 212 19.39 -35.72 -14.50
N LEU A 213 18.52 -34.97 -15.19
CA LEU A 213 17.72 -35.54 -16.29
C LEU A 213 18.59 -36.12 -17.44
N GLY A 214 19.89 -35.79 -17.54
CA GLY A 214 20.84 -36.40 -18.48
C GLY A 214 20.77 -35.85 -19.92
N ASP A 215 21.45 -36.53 -20.87
CA ASP A 215 21.41 -36.28 -22.34
C ASP A 215 20.08 -36.72 -23.01
N ILE A 216 19.03 -36.76 -22.20
CA ILE A 216 17.63 -36.65 -22.60
C ILE A 216 17.37 -35.33 -23.35
N GLY A 217 18.37 -34.44 -23.47
CA GLY A 217 18.80 -33.77 -24.72
C GLY A 217 17.91 -32.69 -25.36
N ASP A 218 16.59 -32.78 -25.21
CA ASP A 218 15.56 -31.84 -25.67
C ASP A 218 14.22 -32.02 -24.89
N GLN A 219 14.10 -33.00 -23.98
CA GLN A 219 12.82 -33.58 -23.50
C GLN A 219 12.15 -32.83 -22.35
N ILE A 220 11.90 -31.56 -22.57
CA ILE A 220 10.62 -30.99 -22.23
C ILE A 220 9.57 -31.79 -23.03
N LEU A 221 8.51 -32.31 -22.39
CA LEU A 221 7.34 -32.88 -23.12
C LEU A 221 6.92 -31.95 -24.28
N ASP A 222 6.82 -32.45 -25.51
CA ASP A 222 6.38 -31.57 -26.58
C ASP A 222 4.87 -31.30 -26.46
N ASP A 223 4.48 -30.02 -26.37
CA ASP A 223 3.07 -29.56 -26.35
C ASP A 223 2.16 -30.31 -25.35
N PRO A 224 2.46 -30.26 -24.04
CA PRO A 224 1.66 -30.90 -23.00
C PRO A 224 0.23 -30.34 -23.01
N LYS A 225 -0.76 -31.23 -23.07
CA LYS A 225 -2.15 -30.83 -23.26
C LYS A 225 -3.01 -31.03 -22.02
N TYR A 226 -2.75 -32.08 -21.25
CA TYR A 226 -3.57 -32.44 -20.11
C TYR A 226 -2.75 -32.59 -18.85
N LEU A 227 -3.29 -32.11 -17.73
CA LEU A 227 -2.89 -32.50 -16.39
C LEU A 227 -4.01 -33.36 -15.79
N PHE A 228 -3.64 -34.58 -15.42
CA PHE A 228 -4.48 -35.55 -14.76
C PHE A 228 -4.12 -35.62 -13.28
N ILE A 229 -5.14 -35.78 -12.44
CA ILE A 229 -5.02 -35.94 -10.98
C ILE A 229 -5.86 -37.14 -10.59
N GLY A 230 -5.28 -38.05 -9.82
CA GLY A 230 -5.92 -39.28 -9.34
C GLY A 230 -5.84 -40.42 -10.33
N ASN A 231 -6.34 -40.23 -11.54
CA ASN A 231 -6.25 -41.17 -12.64
C ASN A 231 -6.17 -40.43 -13.98
N ASN A 232 -5.81 -41.14 -15.05
CA ASN A 232 -5.76 -40.61 -16.41
C ASN A 232 -6.97 -41.08 -17.24
N ASP A 233 -7.04 -40.64 -18.50
CA ASP A 233 -8.17 -40.94 -19.41
C ASP A 233 -8.13 -42.38 -19.97
N THR A 234 -7.51 -43.32 -19.24
CA THR A 234 -7.51 -44.74 -19.60
C THR A 234 -8.60 -45.48 -18.82
N SER A 235 -9.09 -46.57 -19.40
CA SER A 235 -10.02 -47.47 -18.69
C SER A 235 -9.37 -48.25 -17.54
N ASN A 236 -8.05 -48.14 -17.36
CA ASN A 236 -7.31 -48.87 -16.35
C ASN A 236 -7.28 -48.11 -15.02
N ALA A 237 -7.98 -48.63 -14.01
CA ALA A 237 -7.97 -48.08 -12.66
C ALA A 237 -6.86 -48.64 -11.75
N GLU A 238 -6.03 -49.57 -12.20
CA GLU A 238 -4.97 -50.18 -11.37
C GLU A 238 -3.94 -49.15 -10.90
N ARG A 239 -3.63 -48.18 -11.76
CA ARG A 239 -2.73 -47.05 -11.46
C ARG A 239 -3.45 -45.87 -10.80
N GLY A 240 -4.75 -45.97 -10.62
CA GLY A 240 -5.56 -44.93 -10.00
C GLY A 240 -5.25 -44.74 -8.53
N PHE A 241 -5.19 -43.48 -8.10
CA PHE A 241 -5.01 -43.11 -6.70
C PHE A 241 -6.31 -43.29 -5.91
N GLU A 242 -6.14 -43.73 -4.67
CA GLU A 242 -7.22 -43.85 -3.70
C GLU A 242 -6.77 -43.21 -2.39
N GLY A 243 -7.53 -42.25 -1.89
CA GLY A 243 -7.16 -41.43 -0.74
C GLY A 243 -7.56 -39.97 -0.92
N CYS A 244 -6.92 -39.06 -0.19
CA CYS A 244 -7.17 -37.63 -0.33
C CYS A 244 -5.96 -36.90 -0.91
N ILE A 245 -6.17 -36.03 -1.91
CA ILE A 245 -5.15 -35.12 -2.47
C ILE A 245 -5.49 -33.69 -2.05
N TYR A 246 -4.51 -32.92 -1.59
CA TYR A 246 -4.66 -31.53 -1.13
C TYR A 246 -3.42 -30.69 -1.44
N ARG A 247 -3.48 -29.37 -1.24
CA ARG A 247 -2.36 -28.43 -1.44
C ARG A 247 -1.65 -28.56 -2.80
N MET A 248 -2.38 -28.98 -3.83
CA MET A 248 -1.77 -29.18 -5.13
C MET A 248 -1.41 -27.84 -5.78
N SER A 249 -0.12 -27.65 -6.06
CA SER A 249 0.39 -26.52 -6.84
C SER A 249 1.38 -27.00 -7.88
N ILE A 250 1.31 -26.41 -9.07
CA ILE A 250 2.28 -26.57 -10.15
C ILE A 250 2.64 -25.15 -10.58
N ASP A 251 3.81 -24.67 -10.16
CA ASP A 251 4.22 -23.27 -10.20
C ASP A 251 3.13 -22.37 -9.60
N ASN A 252 2.45 -21.59 -10.45
CA ASN A 252 1.36 -20.68 -10.07
C ASN A 252 -0.03 -21.22 -10.46
N ILE A 253 -0.14 -22.50 -10.79
CA ILE A 253 -1.40 -23.19 -11.07
C ILE A 253 -1.85 -23.90 -9.80
N PHE A 254 -3.12 -23.73 -9.43
CA PHE A 254 -3.77 -24.42 -8.31
C PHE A 254 -4.95 -25.26 -8.82
N PRO A 255 -4.71 -26.45 -9.39
CA PRO A 255 -5.72 -27.21 -10.13
C PRO A 255 -6.96 -27.55 -9.30
N LEU A 256 -6.79 -27.95 -8.03
CA LEU A 256 -7.92 -28.29 -7.15
C LEU A 256 -8.80 -27.08 -6.86
N LYS A 257 -8.20 -25.88 -6.67
CA LYS A 257 -8.97 -24.64 -6.55
C LYS A 257 -9.75 -24.31 -7.82
N ARG A 258 -9.24 -24.63 -9.00
CA ARG A 258 -9.99 -24.43 -10.26
C ARG A 258 -11.08 -25.48 -10.43
N ALA A 259 -10.86 -26.73 -10.01
CA ALA A 259 -11.83 -27.82 -10.09
C ALA A 259 -13.14 -27.52 -9.34
N PHE A 260 -13.01 -26.84 -8.19
CA PHE A 260 -14.10 -26.48 -7.28
C PHE A 260 -14.43 -24.99 -7.28
N GLN A 261 -14.10 -24.27 -8.35
CA GLN A 261 -14.58 -22.91 -8.55
C GLN A 261 -16.05 -22.94 -9.02
N ASP A 262 -16.83 -21.93 -8.64
CA ASP A 262 -18.23 -21.77 -9.06
C ASP A 262 -18.42 -20.45 -9.84
N PRO A 263 -18.78 -20.48 -11.14
CA PRO A 263 -18.92 -21.67 -11.98
C PRO A 263 -17.56 -22.33 -12.28
N ARG A 264 -17.58 -23.66 -12.47
CA ARG A 264 -16.37 -24.41 -12.84
C ARG A 264 -15.86 -23.93 -14.21
N PRO A 265 -14.56 -23.65 -14.37
CA PRO A 265 -13.99 -23.30 -15.66
C PRO A 265 -14.18 -24.41 -16.69
N SER A 266 -14.36 -24.05 -17.97
CA SER A 266 -14.60 -25.01 -19.06
C SER A 266 -13.44 -25.96 -19.31
N TYR A 267 -12.21 -25.58 -18.93
CA TYR A 267 -10.99 -26.38 -19.04
C TYR A 267 -10.77 -27.34 -17.86
N MET A 268 -11.80 -27.56 -17.02
CA MET A 268 -11.77 -28.51 -15.91
C MET A 268 -12.83 -29.59 -16.10
N TRP A 269 -12.40 -30.85 -16.11
CA TRP A 269 -13.28 -32.02 -16.17
C TRP A 269 -13.08 -32.91 -14.95
N LEU A 270 -14.19 -33.33 -14.35
CA LEU A 270 -14.21 -34.24 -13.21
C LEU A 270 -15.01 -35.47 -13.59
N TYR A 271 -14.42 -36.65 -13.40
CA TYR A 271 -15.03 -37.94 -13.66
C TYR A 271 -14.94 -38.84 -12.42
N PRO A 272 -16.04 -39.49 -11.98
CA PRO A 272 -17.40 -39.35 -12.51
C PRO A 272 -18.01 -37.96 -12.25
N ASN A 273 -18.81 -37.48 -13.19
CA ASN A 273 -19.43 -36.16 -13.06
C ASN A 273 -20.33 -36.10 -11.82
N ASN A 274 -20.41 -34.94 -11.18
CA ASN A 274 -21.20 -34.66 -9.99
C ASN A 274 -20.93 -35.55 -8.76
N THR A 275 -19.92 -36.40 -8.77
CA THR A 275 -19.56 -37.26 -7.64
C THR A 275 -18.42 -36.68 -6.81
N ILE A 276 -17.42 -36.11 -7.49
CA ILE A 276 -16.27 -35.50 -6.85
C ILE A 276 -16.67 -34.16 -6.21
N ARG A 277 -16.23 -33.95 -4.96
CA ARG A 277 -16.49 -32.75 -4.13
C ARG A 277 -15.20 -32.28 -3.48
N GLU A 278 -15.14 -30.98 -3.21
CA GLU A 278 -14.09 -30.39 -2.39
C GLU A 278 -14.17 -30.97 -0.98
N ASP A 279 -13.02 -31.32 -0.42
CA ASP A 279 -12.88 -31.85 0.92
C ASP A 279 -11.65 -31.24 1.59
N MET A 280 -11.65 -31.12 2.91
CA MET A 280 -10.49 -30.59 3.65
C MET A 280 -9.50 -31.69 4.04
N CYS A 281 -9.61 -32.92 3.55
CA CYS A 281 -8.68 -34.03 3.80
C CYS A 281 -8.35 -34.24 5.30
N GLY A 282 -9.35 -34.03 6.17
CA GLY A 282 -9.20 -34.14 7.63
C GLY A 282 -8.54 -32.94 8.33
N PHE A 283 -8.25 -31.85 7.61
CA PHE A 283 -7.82 -30.59 8.20
C PHE A 283 -9.01 -29.80 8.74
N GLU A 284 -8.79 -29.08 9.84
CA GLU A 284 -9.73 -28.08 10.37
C GLU A 284 -9.35 -26.68 9.88
N GLU A 285 -10.34 -25.86 9.56
CA GLU A 285 -10.09 -24.48 9.15
C GLU A 285 -9.63 -23.64 10.33
N VAL A 286 -8.52 -22.92 10.15
CA VAL A 286 -8.05 -21.94 11.14
C VAL A 286 -9.03 -20.77 11.15
N THR A 287 -9.77 -20.63 12.25
CA THR A 287 -10.67 -19.50 12.47
C THR A 287 -10.04 -18.49 13.41
N VAL A 288 -10.18 -17.21 13.10
CA VAL A 288 -9.79 -16.12 14.01
C VAL A 288 -11.03 -15.70 14.77
N ILE A 289 -10.84 -15.39 16.04
CA ILE A 289 -11.90 -14.85 16.89
C ILE A 289 -12.35 -13.54 16.23
N PRO A 290 -13.65 -13.41 15.86
CA PRO A 290 -14.12 -12.20 15.21
C PRO A 290 -13.87 -11.00 16.13
N ASP A 291 -13.47 -9.87 15.52
CA ASP A 291 -13.39 -8.60 16.26
C ASP A 291 -14.73 -8.39 16.99
N PRO A 292 -14.71 -7.99 18.27
CA PRO A 292 -15.94 -7.77 19.02
C PRO A 292 -16.81 -6.76 18.28
N ILE A 293 -18.10 -7.07 18.14
CA ILE A 293 -19.04 -6.16 17.48
C ILE A 293 -19.05 -4.85 18.26
N GLU A 294 -18.52 -3.78 17.66
CA GLU A 294 -18.62 -2.45 18.22
C GLU A 294 -20.09 -1.99 18.15
N ILE A 295 -20.79 -2.05 19.28
CA ILE A 295 -22.15 -1.53 19.39
C ILE A 295 -22.05 -0.04 19.67
N ARG A 296 -22.53 0.77 18.73
CA ARG A 296 -22.62 2.23 18.93
C ARG A 296 -23.38 2.51 20.22
N PRO A 297 -22.83 3.32 21.15
CA PRO A 297 -23.57 3.78 22.30
C PRO A 297 -24.90 4.37 21.83
N GLY A 298 -26.00 4.04 22.51
CA GLY A 298 -27.29 4.67 22.24
C GLY A 298 -27.14 6.19 22.23
N SER A 299 -28.02 6.88 21.50
CA SER A 299 -28.03 8.34 21.25
C SER A 299 -28.04 9.25 22.50
N GLY A 300 -27.85 8.71 23.71
CA GLY A 300 -27.59 9.42 24.95
C GLY A 300 -26.13 9.75 25.22
N GLY A 301 -25.20 9.52 24.27
CA GLY A 301 -23.82 9.99 24.39
C GLY A 301 -23.77 11.52 24.51
N THR A 302 -23.46 12.02 25.71
CA THR A 302 -23.22 13.45 25.96
C THR A 302 -22.16 13.93 24.98
N LEU A 303 -22.51 14.85 24.08
CA LEU A 303 -21.54 15.54 23.24
C LEU A 303 -20.46 16.10 24.18
N VAL A 304 -19.22 15.61 24.04
CA VAL A 304 -18.10 16.16 24.79
C VAL A 304 -17.97 17.60 24.34
N ASN A 305 -18.30 18.53 25.24
CA ASN A 305 -18.15 19.94 24.97
C ASN A 305 -16.66 20.25 24.95
N ILE A 306 -16.04 20.12 23.78
CA ILE A 306 -14.66 20.54 23.56
C ILE A 306 -14.68 22.06 23.70
N THR A 307 -14.32 22.51 24.90
CA THR A 307 -14.23 23.94 25.19
C THR A 307 -12.95 24.42 24.52
N TYR A 308 -13.08 25.05 23.37
CA TYR A 308 -11.92 25.59 22.67
C TYR A 308 -11.27 26.68 23.53
N PRO A 309 -9.94 26.70 23.66
CA PRO A 309 -9.27 27.88 24.17
C PRO A 309 -9.64 29.05 23.24
N TYR A 310 -10.33 30.04 23.80
CA TYR A 310 -10.64 31.27 23.10
C TYR A 310 -9.31 31.92 22.72
N VAL A 311 -8.99 31.95 21.42
CA VAL A 311 -7.90 32.76 20.91
C VAL A 311 -8.40 34.20 21.00
N GLU A 312 -7.86 34.96 21.96
CA GLU A 312 -8.09 36.40 22.06
C GLU A 312 -7.74 37.03 20.70
N ASP A 313 -8.71 37.67 20.06
CA ASP A 313 -8.49 38.39 18.81
C ASP A 313 -7.68 39.67 19.10
N THR A 314 -6.36 39.55 19.16
CA THR A 314 -5.44 40.67 19.42
C THR A 314 -5.39 41.68 18.27
N SER A 315 -6.06 41.40 17.15
CA SER A 315 -6.19 42.26 15.97
C SER A 315 -6.50 43.72 16.30
N ALA A 316 -7.38 43.97 17.26
CA ALA A 316 -7.74 45.34 17.65
C ALA A 316 -6.60 46.05 18.41
N ARG A 317 -5.91 45.33 19.30
CA ARG A 317 -4.77 45.85 20.08
C ARG A 317 -3.55 46.09 19.19
N ASP A 318 -3.27 45.16 18.27
CA ASP A 318 -2.13 45.26 17.36
C ASP A 318 -2.34 46.42 16.36
N LYS A 319 -3.56 46.63 15.85
CA LYS A 319 -3.90 47.79 15.02
C LYS A 319 -3.76 49.13 15.75
N ALA A 320 -4.15 49.19 17.03
CA ALA A 320 -4.01 50.40 17.84
C ALA A 320 -2.54 50.76 18.10
N ILE A 321 -1.70 49.76 18.40
CA ILE A 321 -0.26 49.96 18.60
C ILE A 321 0.41 50.44 17.30
N THR A 322 0.10 49.77 16.17
CA THR A 322 0.67 50.13 14.87
C THR A 322 0.25 51.55 14.45
N GLY A 323 -1.01 51.93 14.66
CA GLY A 323 -1.49 53.28 14.41
C GLY A 323 -0.84 54.34 15.29
N GLY A 324 -0.63 54.04 16.57
CA GLY A 324 0.06 54.94 17.51
C GLY A 324 1.51 55.20 17.12
N VAL A 325 2.26 54.17 16.75
CA VAL A 325 3.66 54.31 16.31
C VAL A 325 3.74 55.15 15.04
N LEU A 326 2.86 54.90 14.06
CA LEU A 326 2.82 55.69 12.81
C LEU A 326 2.50 57.17 13.07
N ALA A 327 1.59 57.48 14.00
CA ALA A 327 1.26 58.86 14.36
C ALA A 327 2.45 59.60 15.01
N VAL A 328 3.21 58.93 15.87
CA VAL A 328 4.40 59.51 16.51
C VAL A 328 5.50 59.75 15.47
N VAL A 329 5.75 58.80 14.58
CA VAL A 329 6.73 58.97 13.48
C VAL A 329 6.33 60.13 12.57
N PHE A 330 5.04 60.26 12.23
CA PHE A 330 4.54 61.37 11.43
C PHE A 330 4.73 62.73 12.11
N LEU A 331 4.48 62.82 13.42
CA LEU A 331 4.73 64.04 14.20
C LEU A 331 6.22 64.40 14.24
N ILE A 332 7.11 63.41 14.40
CA ILE A 332 8.56 63.64 14.36
C ILE A 332 8.98 64.19 12.99
N ILE A 333 8.45 63.63 11.89
CA ILE A 333 8.72 64.12 10.53
C ILE A 333 8.24 65.56 10.37
N ILE A 334 7.05 65.91 10.85
CA ILE A 334 6.55 67.29 10.82
C ILE A 334 7.48 68.23 11.60
N VAL A 335 7.90 67.84 12.80
CA VAL A 335 8.84 68.65 13.61
C VAL A 335 10.16 68.82 12.88
N CYS A 336 10.71 67.76 12.28
CA CYS A 336 11.93 67.85 11.46
C CYS A 336 11.75 68.77 10.25
N ILE A 337 10.60 68.75 9.59
CA ILE A 337 10.27 69.67 8.48
C ILE A 337 10.18 71.11 8.99
N ILE A 338 9.53 71.35 10.13
CA ILE A 338 9.44 72.69 10.72
C ILE A 338 10.85 73.20 11.07
N ILE A 339 11.69 72.37 11.70
CA ILE A 339 13.07 72.73 12.01
C ILE A 339 13.85 73.01 10.73
N ALA A 340 13.71 72.19 9.69
CA ALA A 340 14.35 72.43 8.40
C ALA A 340 13.89 73.76 7.78
N VAL A 341 12.58 74.04 7.76
CA VAL A 341 12.01 75.29 7.25
C VAL A 341 12.50 76.49 8.07
N MET A 342 12.59 76.38 9.39
CA MET A 342 13.15 77.45 10.23
C MET A 342 14.64 77.66 9.95
N TYR A 343 15.42 76.58 9.81
CA TYR A 343 16.85 76.65 9.47
C TYR A 343 17.10 77.25 8.08
N PHE A 344 16.26 76.94 7.10
CA PHE A 344 16.36 77.52 5.75
C PHE A 344 15.77 78.93 5.62
N ARG A 345 14.94 79.41 6.56
CA ARG A 345 14.49 80.82 6.58
C ARG A 345 15.57 81.81 7.02
N GLU A 346 16.60 81.37 7.75
CA GLU A 346 17.64 82.25 8.30
C GLU A 346 18.79 82.60 7.34
N LYS A 347 18.79 82.15 6.07
CA LYS A 347 19.83 82.53 5.09
C LYS A 347 19.29 82.79 3.70
N GLY A 348 18.64 83.95 3.53
CA GLY A 348 18.46 84.60 2.22
C GLY A 348 19.32 85.86 2.14
N ASP A 349 20.61 85.73 1.83
CA ASP A 349 21.48 86.88 1.50
C ASP A 349 21.29 87.21 0.00
N TYR A 350 20.70 88.37 -0.32
CA TYR A 350 20.71 88.91 -1.69
C TYR A 350 21.33 90.29 -1.72
N SER A 351 22.33 90.48 -2.59
CA SER A 351 23.07 91.73 -2.76
C SER A 351 22.32 92.66 -3.72
N THR A 352 21.78 93.77 -3.23
CA THR A 352 21.27 94.86 -4.08
C THR A 352 22.36 95.90 -4.30
N LYS A 353 22.47 96.42 -5.54
CA LYS A 353 23.39 97.50 -5.92
C LYS A 353 22.57 98.76 -6.18
N GLU A 354 22.36 99.58 -5.16
CA GLU A 354 21.75 100.90 -5.32
C GLU A 354 22.75 101.99 -4.91
N ALA A 355 22.99 102.92 -5.84
CA ALA A 355 23.93 104.02 -5.66
C ALA A 355 23.32 105.10 -4.76
N THR A 356 23.95 105.35 -3.62
CA THR A 356 23.52 106.40 -2.69
C THR A 356 24.73 107.24 -2.28
N GLY A 357 24.78 108.46 -2.81
CA GLY A 357 25.82 109.47 -2.53
C GLY A 357 25.36 110.88 -2.92
N GLN A 358 24.05 111.13 -2.88
CA GLN A 358 23.42 112.37 -3.28
C GLN A 358 22.84 113.10 -2.05
N ASP A 359 23.67 113.38 -1.05
CA ASP A 359 23.28 114.15 0.15
C ASP A 359 24.21 115.33 0.48
N PHE A 360 25.16 115.69 -0.40
CA PHE A 360 26.10 116.80 -0.13
C PHE A 360 26.42 117.70 -1.34
N VAL A 361 25.42 118.04 -2.16
CA VAL A 361 25.61 119.03 -3.24
C VAL A 361 24.37 119.93 -3.40
N ASP A 362 24.49 121.20 -3.03
CA ASP A 362 23.42 122.23 -3.07
C ASP A 362 23.14 122.82 -4.49
N ASN A 363 23.54 122.14 -5.58
CA ASN A 363 23.20 122.55 -6.96
C ASN A 363 23.31 121.35 -7.96
N PRO A 364 22.31 121.10 -8.82
CA PRO A 364 22.27 119.98 -9.78
C PRO A 364 23.46 119.84 -10.76
N ASP A 365 24.24 120.88 -11.04
CA ASP A 365 25.37 120.77 -11.99
C ASP A 365 26.68 120.22 -11.37
N ALA A 366 26.75 120.11 -10.03
CA ALA A 366 27.96 119.63 -9.33
C ALA A 366 27.94 118.11 -9.03
N ALA A 367 26.82 117.42 -9.26
CA ALA A 367 26.75 115.96 -9.12
C ALA A 367 27.40 115.18 -10.28
N LEU A 368 27.70 115.84 -11.40
CA LEU A 368 28.29 115.21 -12.59
C LEU A 368 29.82 115.05 -12.52
N VAL A 369 30.50 115.66 -11.54
CA VAL A 369 31.97 115.65 -11.45
C VAL A 369 32.50 114.69 -10.37
N ILE A 370 31.66 114.20 -9.46
CA ILE A 370 32.07 113.33 -8.33
C ILE A 370 31.93 111.83 -8.67
N ASN A 371 31.37 111.46 -9.83
CA ASN A 371 31.16 110.05 -10.20
C ASN A 371 32.34 109.38 -10.94
N SER A 372 33.54 109.95 -10.82
CA SER A 372 34.75 109.40 -11.44
C SER A 372 35.94 109.59 -10.52
N THR A 373 36.08 108.72 -9.51
CA THR A 373 37.36 108.12 -9.05
C THR A 373 37.20 107.42 -7.68
N GLY A 374 37.09 106.08 -7.69
CA GLY A 374 37.45 105.22 -6.56
C GLY A 374 36.47 105.14 -5.37
N VAL A 375 35.47 104.25 -5.46
CA VAL A 375 34.67 103.84 -4.30
C VAL A 375 35.43 102.74 -3.52
N PRO A 376 35.72 102.91 -2.22
CA PRO A 376 36.26 101.87 -1.35
C PRO A 376 35.18 100.87 -0.90
N ASP A 377 35.62 99.69 -0.43
CA ASP A 377 34.80 98.52 -0.05
C ASP A 377 33.49 98.85 0.69
N ILE A 378 32.40 98.29 0.17
CA ILE A 378 31.02 98.57 0.55
C ILE A 378 30.64 97.73 1.77
N GLY A 379 30.18 98.39 2.85
CA GLY A 379 29.65 97.75 4.04
C GLY A 379 28.29 97.10 3.78
N LYS A 380 28.15 95.80 4.13
CA LYS A 380 26.87 95.10 4.14
C LYS A 380 25.97 95.66 5.26
N ARG A 381 24.77 96.10 4.93
CA ARG A 381 23.69 96.30 5.92
C ARG A 381 22.65 95.20 5.78
N GLN A 382 22.18 94.73 6.93
CA GLN A 382 21.08 93.77 7.04
C GLN A 382 19.87 94.52 7.59
N GLU A 383 18.73 94.38 6.92
CA GLU A 383 17.44 94.85 7.42
C GLU A 383 16.53 93.65 7.64
N TRP A 384 15.83 93.64 8.77
CA TRP A 384 14.96 92.56 9.20
C TRP A 384 13.52 92.95 8.91
N PHE A 385 12.80 92.13 8.15
CA PHE A 385 11.34 92.26 8.04
C PHE A 385 10.69 91.41 9.14
N MET A 386 9.81 92.03 9.94
CA MET A 386 9.02 91.37 10.99
C MET A 386 8.01 90.39 10.41
#